data_AF-A0A6P8J4G3-F1
#
_entry.id   AF-A0A6P8J4G3-F1
#
_cell.length_a   1.000
_cell.length_b   1.000
_cell.length_c   1.000
_cell.angle_alpha   90.00
_cell.angle_beta   90.00
_cell.angle_gamma   90.00
#
_symmetry.space_group_name_H-M   'P 1'
#
loop_
_entity.id
_entity.type
_entity.pdbx_description
1 polymer ?
#
loop_
_entity_poly.entity_id
_entity_poly.type
_entity_poly.pdbx_seq_one_letter_code
_entity_poly.pdbx_strand_id
1 'polypeptide(L)'
;MSGHKRTDVLTDGLLHYGHHLYFKFGVSLKAKYLRAETLLKDVTSKLKAVTDKLPVECDTVKIQEWKDEEVDALKPKEQGLILQWDETYVSLLLSAKKLRNELTCVQEEDQEKVRDVEKKIKRNEKAIKATEKKHNVRERWSDVSHVFITVKSRLNEKRKSELLLKLHCMASERCFLVELKLKYADGQAIATKLSKQIDKVVKSINKTLSEVNGLLPVDKQILYVEAKDPKSSLYSTMTDGGTTVPATLRRQIIDLSCLSKRCEEETNMLKEEMRRLVSFIHEQIRLIDEYVDTLQPDVPLNAGLTACLK
;
A
#
# COMPACT_ATOMS: atom_id res chain seq x y z
N MET A 1 -35.88 14.23 36.54
CA MET A 1 -36.45 15.12 35.52
C MET A 1 -37.66 14.45 34.88
N SER A 2 -38.78 15.16 34.74
CA SER A 2 -39.95 14.65 34.01
C SER A 2 -39.60 14.35 32.54
N GLY A 3 -40.39 13.50 31.88
CA GLY A 3 -40.18 13.16 30.46
C GLY A 3 -40.13 14.40 29.56
N HIS A 4 -41.07 15.33 29.77
CA HIS A 4 -41.14 16.61 29.04
C HIS A 4 -39.87 17.46 29.18
N LYS A 5 -39.36 17.65 30.41
CA LYS A 5 -38.12 18.41 30.64
C LYS A 5 -36.89 17.81 29.96
N ARG A 6 -36.84 16.49 29.74
CA ARG A 6 -35.74 15.85 29.01
C ARG A 6 -35.83 16.13 27.51
N THR A 7 -37.02 16.05 26.94
CA THR A 7 -37.26 16.35 25.52
C THR A 7 -36.93 17.81 25.21
N ASP A 8 -37.34 18.74 26.06
CA ASP A 8 -37.07 20.18 25.86
C ASP A 8 -35.57 20.48 25.88
N VAL A 9 -34.85 19.97 26.89
CA VAL A 9 -33.38 20.16 27.01
C VAL A 9 -32.63 19.55 25.83
N LEU A 10 -33.07 18.38 25.33
CA LEU A 10 -32.46 17.77 24.14
C LEU A 10 -32.75 18.59 22.88
N THR A 11 -33.96 19.13 22.75
CA THR A 11 -34.36 19.97 21.62
C THR A 11 -33.55 21.26 21.62
N ASP A 12 -33.46 21.95 22.76
CA ASP A 12 -32.65 23.16 22.93
C ASP A 12 -31.16 22.88 22.65
N GLY A 13 -30.64 21.76 23.15
CA GLY A 13 -29.26 21.34 22.90
C GLY A 13 -28.97 21.11 21.41
N LEU A 14 -29.90 20.45 20.69
CA LEU A 14 -29.79 20.20 19.26
C LEU A 14 -29.92 21.49 18.44
N LEU A 15 -30.87 22.37 18.79
CA LEU A 15 -31.04 23.67 18.15
C LEU A 15 -29.81 24.56 18.36
N HIS A 16 -29.30 24.65 19.59
CA HIS A 16 -28.09 25.41 19.91
C HIS A 16 -26.88 24.87 19.12
N TYR A 17 -26.70 23.55 19.08
CA TYR A 17 -25.60 22.95 18.32
C TYR A 17 -25.76 23.15 16.81
N GLY A 18 -26.98 22.99 16.28
CA GLY A 18 -27.30 23.25 14.87
C GLY A 18 -27.03 24.69 14.46
N HIS A 19 -27.46 25.65 15.28
CA HIS A 19 -27.21 27.08 15.07
C HIS A 19 -25.71 27.41 15.12
N HIS A 20 -25.00 26.82 16.08
CA HIS A 20 -23.55 26.98 16.20
C HIS A 20 -22.80 26.41 14.99
N LEU A 21 -23.22 25.24 14.51
CA LEU A 21 -22.69 24.65 13.28
C LEU A 21 -22.98 25.55 12.09
N TYR A 22 -24.21 26.02 11.93
CA TYR A 22 -24.65 26.86 10.83
C TYR A 22 -23.75 28.10 10.64
N PHE A 23 -23.51 28.87 11.70
CA PHE A 23 -22.62 30.04 11.64
C PHE A 23 -21.17 29.70 11.33
N LYS A 24 -20.67 28.57 11.83
CA LYS A 24 -19.29 28.16 11.62
C LYS A 24 -19.07 27.47 10.28
N PHE A 25 -20.11 26.86 9.70
CA PHE A 25 -19.96 26.00 8.52
C PHE A 25 -19.54 26.80 7.29
N GLY A 26 -20.19 27.93 7.01
CA GLY A 26 -19.82 28.80 5.89
C GLY A 26 -18.40 29.36 6.01
N VAL A 27 -18.03 29.86 7.19
CA VAL A 27 -16.66 30.37 7.45
C VAL A 27 -15.62 29.27 7.32
N SER A 28 -15.91 28.07 7.83
CA SER A 28 -15.04 26.90 7.76
C SER A 28 -14.84 26.40 6.34
N LEU A 29 -15.92 26.27 5.56
CA LEU A 29 -15.87 25.89 4.14
C LEU A 29 -15.04 26.90 3.35
N LYS A 30 -15.27 28.21 3.55
CA LYS A 30 -14.48 29.28 2.92
C LYS A 30 -13.00 29.15 3.26
N ALA A 31 -12.66 28.96 4.53
CA ALA A 31 -11.27 28.83 4.96
C ALA A 31 -10.60 27.55 4.42
N LYS A 32 -11.33 26.42 4.35
CA LYS A 32 -10.83 25.19 3.72
C LYS A 32 -10.60 25.38 2.22
N TYR A 33 -11.53 26.02 1.53
CA TYR A 33 -11.42 26.30 0.10
C TYR A 33 -10.21 27.17 -0.22
N LEU A 34 -10.03 28.28 0.50
CA LEU A 34 -8.88 29.17 0.30
C LEU A 34 -7.55 28.43 0.54
N ARG A 35 -7.49 27.55 1.54
CA ARG A 35 -6.31 26.72 1.80
C ARG A 35 -6.04 25.73 0.67
N ALA A 36 -7.07 25.01 0.22
CA ALA A 36 -6.96 24.06 -0.89
C ALA A 36 -6.55 24.75 -2.19
N GLU A 37 -7.10 25.94 -2.48
CA GLU A 37 -6.76 26.74 -3.67
C GLU A 37 -5.32 27.27 -3.60
N THR A 38 -4.89 27.76 -2.44
CA THR A 38 -3.51 28.22 -2.23
C THR A 38 -2.53 27.06 -2.40
N LEU A 39 -2.81 25.91 -1.79
CA LEU A 39 -1.99 24.72 -1.91
C LEU A 39 -1.94 24.22 -3.36
N LEU A 40 -3.06 24.23 -4.08
CA LEU A 40 -3.09 23.89 -5.50
C LEU A 40 -2.16 24.80 -6.31
N LYS A 41 -2.25 26.13 -6.12
CA LYS A 41 -1.37 27.09 -6.81
C LYS A 41 0.11 26.83 -6.51
N ASP A 42 0.45 26.59 -5.25
CA ASP A 42 1.83 26.31 -4.83
C ASP A 42 2.36 25.01 -5.44
N VAL A 43 1.56 23.95 -5.42
CA VAL A 43 1.94 22.63 -5.94
C VAL A 43 2.06 22.67 -7.46
N THR A 44 1.12 23.30 -8.17
CA THR A 44 1.20 23.47 -9.63
C THR A 44 2.42 24.30 -10.03
N SER A 45 2.73 25.36 -9.29
CA SER A 45 3.92 26.19 -9.53
C SER A 45 5.22 25.41 -9.29
N LYS A 46 5.28 24.63 -8.20
CA LYS A 46 6.43 23.76 -7.92
C LYS A 46 6.59 22.65 -8.95
N LEU A 47 5.50 22.01 -9.36
CA LEU A 47 5.49 20.98 -10.39
C LEU A 47 6.07 21.56 -11.68
N LYS A 48 5.55 22.71 -12.13
CA LYS A 48 6.05 23.42 -13.31
C LYS A 48 7.53 23.78 -13.20
N ALA A 49 7.95 24.35 -12.07
CA ALA A 49 9.34 24.73 -11.85
C ALA A 49 10.32 23.54 -11.86
N VAL A 50 9.84 22.34 -11.50
CA VAL A 50 10.63 21.11 -11.55
C VAL A 50 10.64 20.53 -12.98
N THR A 51 9.49 20.53 -13.67
CA THR A 51 9.40 20.02 -15.04
C THR A 51 10.14 20.89 -16.06
N ASP A 52 10.11 22.21 -15.90
CA ASP A 52 10.78 23.17 -16.80
C ASP A 52 12.32 23.05 -16.76
N LYS A 53 12.86 22.44 -15.68
CA LYS A 53 14.30 22.21 -15.51
C LYS A 53 14.77 20.88 -16.10
N LEU A 54 13.85 20.07 -16.62
CA LEU A 54 14.20 18.76 -17.16
C LEU A 54 14.78 18.88 -18.57
N PRO A 55 15.72 18.00 -18.94
CA PRO A 55 16.26 17.93 -20.29
C PRO A 55 15.27 17.35 -21.31
N VAL A 56 14.11 16.88 -20.85
CA VAL A 56 13.06 16.25 -21.65
C VAL A 56 11.73 16.90 -21.29
N GLU A 57 10.91 17.18 -22.29
CA GLU A 57 9.55 17.66 -22.08
C GLU A 57 8.75 16.65 -21.25
N CYS A 58 8.24 17.11 -20.10
CA CYS A 58 7.58 16.27 -19.11
C CYS A 58 6.12 16.70 -19.00
N ASP A 59 5.27 16.09 -19.82
CA ASP A 59 3.83 16.33 -19.84
C ASP A 59 3.07 15.38 -18.90
N THR A 60 1.76 15.58 -18.79
CA THR A 60 0.89 14.76 -17.94
C THR A 60 0.85 13.29 -18.37
N VAL A 61 1.04 13.01 -19.66
CA VAL A 61 1.12 11.65 -20.21
C VAL A 61 2.38 10.96 -19.72
N LYS A 62 3.55 11.61 -19.82
CA LYS A 62 4.82 11.08 -19.34
C LYS A 62 4.82 10.82 -17.83
N ILE A 63 4.19 11.71 -17.06
CA ILE A 63 4.04 11.51 -15.62
C ILE A 63 3.15 10.29 -15.33
N GLN A 64 2.11 10.07 -16.13
CA GLN A 64 1.25 8.89 -15.99
C GLN A 64 2.00 7.61 -16.37
N GLU A 65 2.78 7.62 -17.45
CA GLU A 65 3.67 6.51 -17.81
C GLU A 65 4.64 6.18 -16.68
N TRP A 66 5.27 7.16 -16.05
CA TRP A 66 6.15 6.89 -14.91
C TRP A 66 5.43 6.32 -13.69
N LYS A 67 4.16 6.72 -13.47
CA LYS A 67 3.33 6.10 -12.42
C LYS A 67 3.04 4.64 -12.75
N ASP A 68 2.68 4.36 -14.00
CA ASP A 68 2.37 3.02 -14.45
C ASP A 68 3.64 2.13 -14.44
N GLU A 69 4.79 2.67 -14.83
CA GLU A 69 6.11 2.03 -14.68
C GLU A 69 6.45 1.74 -13.22
N GLU A 70 6.22 2.67 -12.28
CA GLU A 70 6.43 2.40 -10.85
C GLU A 70 5.49 1.31 -10.34
N VAL A 71 4.23 1.29 -10.77
CA VAL A 71 3.26 0.25 -10.42
C VAL A 71 3.65 -1.10 -11.03
N ASP A 72 4.12 -1.11 -12.27
CA ASP A 72 4.59 -2.31 -12.96
C ASP A 72 5.93 -2.81 -12.43
N ALA A 73 6.80 -1.94 -11.93
CA ALA A 73 8.01 -2.32 -11.22
C ALA A 73 7.71 -2.90 -9.83
N LEU A 74 6.59 -2.49 -9.21
CA LEU A 74 6.07 -3.10 -7.98
C LEU A 74 5.40 -4.44 -8.24
N LYS A 75 4.90 -4.70 -9.46
CA LYS A 75 4.54 -6.06 -9.85
C LYS A 75 5.86 -6.84 -9.85
N PRO A 76 5.95 -7.93 -9.06
CA PRO A 76 7.11 -8.78 -9.18
C PRO A 76 7.28 -9.17 -10.65
N LYS A 77 8.54 -9.29 -11.13
CA LYS A 77 8.89 -9.87 -12.44
C LYS A 77 8.48 -11.36 -12.48
N GLU A 78 7.26 -11.69 -12.09
CA GLU A 78 6.67 -13.01 -11.89
C GLU A 78 6.72 -13.81 -13.18
N GLN A 79 6.59 -13.18 -14.35
CA GLN A 79 6.74 -13.87 -15.63
C GLN A 79 8.10 -14.57 -15.78
N GLY A 80 9.20 -14.04 -15.23
CA GLY A 80 10.52 -14.68 -15.23
C GLY A 80 10.72 -15.72 -14.11
N LEU A 81 9.84 -15.70 -13.11
CA LEU A 81 9.88 -16.52 -11.90
C LEU A 81 8.96 -17.74 -11.98
N ILE A 82 8.06 -17.79 -12.95
CA ILE A 82 7.31 -19.00 -13.27
C ILE A 82 8.30 -20.13 -13.56
N LEU A 83 8.16 -21.22 -12.81
CA LEU A 83 8.98 -22.40 -12.98
C LEU A 83 8.62 -23.08 -14.30
N GLN A 84 9.64 -23.36 -15.10
CA GLN A 84 9.51 -24.28 -16.21
C GLN A 84 9.25 -25.70 -15.69
N TRP A 85 8.78 -26.58 -16.57
CA TRP A 85 8.41 -27.94 -16.19
C TRP A 85 9.60 -28.72 -15.61
N ASP A 86 10.81 -28.49 -16.14
CA ASP A 86 12.06 -29.12 -15.72
C ASP A 86 12.54 -28.57 -14.37
N GLU A 87 12.38 -27.27 -14.12
CA GLU A 87 12.64 -26.65 -12.81
C GLU A 87 11.67 -27.17 -11.75
N THR A 88 10.39 -27.33 -12.11
CA THR A 88 9.38 -27.95 -11.26
C THR A 88 9.75 -29.40 -10.96
N TYR A 89 10.20 -30.14 -11.98
CA TYR A 89 10.64 -31.53 -11.84
C TYR A 89 11.84 -31.66 -10.90
N VAL A 90 12.88 -30.84 -11.07
CA VAL A 90 14.06 -30.81 -10.19
C VAL A 90 13.67 -30.42 -8.76
N SER A 91 12.75 -29.47 -8.58
CA SER A 91 12.23 -29.10 -7.26
C SER A 91 11.53 -30.29 -6.56
N LEU A 92 10.75 -31.08 -7.29
CA LEU A 92 10.13 -32.30 -6.77
C LEU A 92 11.17 -33.37 -6.40
N LEU A 93 12.23 -33.54 -7.20
CA LEU A 93 13.33 -34.47 -6.90
C LEU A 93 14.11 -34.06 -5.65
N LEU A 94 14.43 -32.77 -5.49
CA LEU A 94 15.06 -32.23 -4.29
C LEU A 94 14.17 -32.42 -3.06
N SER A 95 12.86 -32.17 -3.21
CA SER A 95 11.86 -32.40 -2.16
C SER A 95 11.77 -33.87 -1.77
N ALA A 96 11.88 -34.80 -2.73
CA ALA A 96 11.90 -36.23 -2.44
C ALA A 96 13.11 -36.61 -1.58
N LYS A 97 14.30 -36.10 -1.92
CA LYS A 97 15.52 -36.32 -1.15
C LYS A 97 15.39 -35.76 0.27
N LYS A 98 14.85 -34.54 0.41
CA LYS A 98 14.61 -33.92 1.73
C LYS A 98 13.64 -34.73 2.58
N LEU A 99 12.50 -35.16 2.01
CA LEU A 99 11.48 -35.94 2.74
C LEU A 99 12.01 -37.31 3.17
N ARG A 100 12.86 -37.95 2.35
CA ARG A 100 13.55 -39.20 2.74
C ARG A 100 14.48 -38.98 3.93
N ASN A 101 15.30 -37.93 3.88
CA ASN A 101 16.19 -37.58 4.99
C ASN A 101 15.40 -37.23 6.25
N GLU A 102 14.29 -36.49 6.12
CA GLU A 102 13.39 -36.17 7.24
C GLU A 102 12.84 -37.45 7.86
N LEU A 103 12.36 -38.40 7.04
CA LEU A 103 11.87 -39.70 7.53
C LEU A 103 12.94 -40.50 8.29
N THR A 104 14.19 -40.46 7.83
CA THR A 104 15.32 -41.11 8.52
C THR A 104 15.65 -40.48 9.87
N CYS A 105 15.36 -39.19 10.06
CA CYS A 105 15.67 -38.46 11.30
C CYS A 105 14.51 -38.41 12.31
N VAL A 106 13.30 -38.82 11.92
CA VAL A 106 12.15 -38.87 12.85
C VAL A 106 12.32 -40.07 13.77
N GLN A 107 12.31 -39.81 15.09
CA GLN A 107 12.31 -40.86 16.11
C GLN A 107 11.03 -41.70 15.99
N GLU A 108 11.14 -43.03 16.08
CA GLU A 108 10.02 -43.97 15.88
C GLU A 108 8.84 -43.75 16.83
N GLU A 109 9.08 -43.08 17.96
CA GLU A 109 8.08 -42.71 18.97
C GLU A 109 7.06 -41.69 18.47
N ASP A 110 7.39 -40.90 17.45
CA ASP A 110 6.50 -39.88 16.86
C ASP A 110 5.76 -40.43 15.62
N GLN A 111 4.95 -41.46 15.85
CA GLN A 111 4.20 -42.18 14.80
C GLN A 111 3.26 -41.30 13.97
N GLU A 112 2.84 -40.14 14.50
CA GLU A 112 2.02 -39.19 13.76
C GLU A 112 2.86 -38.42 12.74
N LYS A 113 4.03 -37.90 13.13
CA LYS A 113 4.96 -37.25 12.19
C LYS A 113 5.45 -38.20 11.11
N VAL A 114 5.76 -39.45 11.46
CA VAL A 114 6.14 -40.49 10.48
C VAL A 114 5.05 -40.63 9.41
N ARG A 115 3.80 -40.82 9.81
CA ARG A 115 2.66 -40.97 8.89
C ARG A 115 2.46 -39.76 7.99
N ASP A 116 2.69 -38.55 8.51
CA ASP A 116 2.55 -37.33 7.73
C ASP A 116 3.69 -37.15 6.70
N VAL A 117 4.92 -37.49 7.06
CA VAL A 117 6.05 -37.50 6.12
C VAL A 117 5.83 -38.55 5.02
N GLU A 118 5.35 -39.75 5.36
CA GLU A 118 5.01 -40.78 4.37
C GLU A 118 3.92 -40.34 3.39
N LYS A 119 2.87 -39.66 3.87
CA LYS A 119 1.83 -39.08 3.00
C LYS A 119 2.43 -38.05 2.04
N LYS A 120 3.34 -37.20 2.51
CA LYS A 120 4.04 -36.22 1.66
C LYS A 120 4.91 -36.93 0.61
N ILE A 121 5.63 -37.99 0.99
CA ILE A 121 6.43 -38.79 0.05
C ILE A 121 5.54 -39.39 -1.05
N LYS A 122 4.41 -40.02 -0.69
CA LYS A 122 3.47 -40.61 -1.66
C LYS A 122 2.92 -39.57 -2.64
N ARG A 123 2.53 -38.39 -2.14
CA ARG A 123 2.05 -37.28 -2.98
C ARG A 123 3.14 -36.78 -3.92
N ASN A 124 4.35 -36.60 -3.41
CA ASN A 124 5.49 -36.12 -4.19
C ASN A 124 5.87 -37.12 -5.28
N GLU A 125 5.93 -38.43 -4.98
CA GLU A 125 6.22 -39.49 -5.95
C GLU A 125 5.15 -39.56 -7.06
N LYS A 126 3.87 -39.36 -6.71
CA LYS A 126 2.80 -39.28 -7.71
C LYS A 126 3.00 -38.09 -8.65
N ALA A 127 3.38 -36.93 -8.12
CA ALA A 127 3.67 -35.74 -8.93
C ALA A 127 4.88 -35.94 -9.85
N ILE A 128 5.96 -36.54 -9.34
CA ILE A 128 7.16 -36.89 -10.11
C ILE A 128 6.80 -37.80 -11.29
N LYS A 129 6.09 -38.91 -11.04
CA LYS A 129 5.66 -39.84 -12.10
C LYS A 129 4.74 -39.20 -13.13
N ALA A 130 3.85 -38.30 -12.70
CA ALA A 130 2.97 -37.57 -13.61
C ALA A 130 3.77 -36.67 -14.56
N THR A 131 4.77 -35.95 -14.04
CA THR A 131 5.66 -35.10 -14.83
C THR A 131 6.53 -35.93 -15.77
N GLU A 132 7.09 -37.05 -15.30
CA GLU A 132 7.89 -37.98 -16.11
C GLU A 132 7.08 -38.50 -17.31
N LYS A 133 5.83 -38.91 -17.07
CA LYS A 133 4.91 -39.36 -18.13
C LYS A 133 4.55 -38.23 -19.10
N LYS A 134 4.24 -37.04 -18.58
CA LYS A 134 3.81 -35.90 -19.40
C LYS A 134 4.90 -35.39 -20.33
N HIS A 135 6.16 -35.44 -19.89
CA HIS A 135 7.31 -34.89 -20.62
C HIS A 135 8.23 -35.98 -21.20
N ASN A 136 7.78 -37.25 -21.24
CA ASN A 136 8.52 -38.39 -21.80
C ASN A 136 9.93 -38.59 -21.22
N VAL A 137 10.08 -38.36 -19.91
CA VAL A 137 11.33 -38.63 -19.20
C VAL A 137 11.48 -40.13 -19.03
N ARG A 138 12.40 -40.74 -19.79
CA ARG A 138 12.62 -42.20 -19.81
C ARG A 138 13.33 -42.71 -18.56
N GLU A 139 14.27 -41.94 -18.06
CA GLU A 139 15.06 -42.25 -16.87
C GLU A 139 15.06 -41.06 -15.92
N ARG A 140 14.83 -41.34 -14.63
CA ARG A 140 14.79 -40.32 -13.59
C ARG A 140 16.15 -39.64 -13.46
N TRP A 141 16.16 -38.31 -13.47
CA TRP A 141 17.41 -37.55 -13.41
C TRP A 141 18.13 -37.75 -12.08
N SER A 142 19.41 -38.14 -12.18
CA SER A 142 20.32 -38.27 -11.04
C SER A 142 20.94 -36.92 -10.67
N ASP A 143 21.32 -36.77 -9.41
CA ASP A 143 22.02 -35.61 -8.86
C ASP A 143 23.43 -35.39 -9.43
N VAL A 144 24.01 -36.37 -10.12
CA VAL A 144 25.27 -36.22 -10.88
C VAL A 144 25.07 -35.92 -12.37
N SER A 145 23.83 -36.00 -12.88
CA SER A 145 23.58 -35.77 -14.30
C SER A 145 23.74 -34.30 -14.66
N HIS A 146 24.36 -34.02 -15.80
CA HIS A 146 24.59 -32.65 -16.28
C HIS A 146 23.28 -31.85 -16.42
N VAL A 147 22.21 -32.50 -16.88
CA VAL A 147 20.88 -31.90 -17.04
C VAL A 147 20.32 -31.46 -15.69
N PHE A 148 20.39 -32.33 -14.67
CA PHE A 148 19.94 -31.99 -13.33
C PHE A 148 20.73 -30.82 -12.73
N ILE A 149 22.05 -30.83 -12.85
CA ILE A 149 22.93 -29.78 -12.32
C ILE A 149 22.62 -28.43 -12.96
N THR A 150 22.47 -28.41 -14.29
CA THR A 150 22.15 -27.20 -15.05
C THR A 150 20.80 -26.61 -14.64
N VAL A 151 19.75 -27.43 -14.60
CA VAL A 151 18.40 -26.99 -14.22
C VAL A 151 18.33 -26.59 -12.75
N LYS A 152 19.06 -27.29 -11.86
CA LYS A 152 19.19 -26.92 -10.44
C LYS A 152 19.86 -25.56 -10.26
N SER A 153 20.89 -25.25 -11.04
CA SER A 153 21.54 -23.92 -11.01
C SER A 153 20.55 -22.82 -11.39
N ARG A 154 19.83 -23.00 -12.50
CA ARG A 154 18.81 -22.04 -12.95
C ARG A 154 17.67 -21.85 -11.94
N LEU A 155 17.18 -22.95 -11.36
CA LEU A 155 16.19 -22.91 -10.28
C LEU A 155 16.69 -22.12 -9.07
N ASN A 156 17.94 -22.33 -8.66
CA ASN A 156 18.55 -21.61 -7.53
C ASN A 156 18.73 -20.12 -7.83
N GLU A 157 19.11 -19.75 -9.06
CA GLU A 157 19.23 -18.35 -9.49
C GLU A 157 17.88 -17.62 -9.48
N LYS A 158 16.80 -18.27 -9.97
CA LYS A 158 15.44 -17.73 -9.88
C LYS A 158 15.02 -17.54 -8.43
N ARG A 159 15.20 -18.56 -7.59
CA ARG A 159 14.87 -18.50 -6.17
C ARG A 159 15.68 -17.41 -5.44
N LYS A 160 16.95 -17.24 -5.78
CA LYS A 160 17.79 -16.15 -5.25
C LYS A 160 17.21 -14.80 -5.65
N SER A 161 16.84 -14.61 -6.92
CA SER A 161 16.25 -13.37 -7.42
C SER A 161 14.93 -13.03 -6.72
N GLU A 162 14.05 -14.02 -6.53
CA GLU A 162 12.81 -13.89 -5.74
C GLU A 162 13.06 -13.40 -4.32
N LEU A 163 13.98 -14.07 -3.62
CA LEU A 163 14.27 -13.75 -2.24
C LEU A 163 14.94 -12.38 -2.10
N LEU A 164 15.80 -11.99 -3.04
CA LEU A 164 16.41 -10.65 -3.09
C LEU A 164 15.36 -9.56 -3.35
N LEU A 165 14.41 -9.80 -4.25
CA LEU A 165 13.30 -8.87 -4.47
C LEU A 165 12.46 -8.69 -3.20
N LYS A 166 12.12 -9.79 -2.53
CA LYS A 166 11.41 -9.77 -1.25
C LYS A 166 12.20 -9.01 -0.18
N LEU A 167 13.52 -9.20 -0.13
CA LEU A 167 14.42 -8.52 0.79
C LEU A 167 14.44 -7.00 0.53
N HIS A 168 14.50 -6.59 -0.74
CA HIS A 168 14.44 -5.18 -1.16
C HIS A 168 13.13 -4.50 -0.73
N CYS A 169 11.99 -5.17 -0.92
CA CYS A 169 10.69 -4.65 -0.49
C CYS A 169 10.64 -4.44 1.04
N MET A 170 11.13 -5.42 1.82
CA MET A 170 11.17 -5.30 3.28
C MET A 170 12.16 -4.24 3.76
N ALA A 171 13.30 -4.08 3.08
CA ALA A 171 14.28 -3.03 3.37
C ALA A 171 13.67 -1.64 3.13
N SER A 172 12.92 -1.48 2.03
CA SER A 172 12.20 -0.24 1.69
C SER A 172 11.10 0.07 2.71
N GLU A 173 10.29 -0.92 3.08
CA GLU A 173 9.26 -0.77 4.14
C GLU A 173 9.90 -0.36 5.46
N ARG A 174 10.99 -1.01 5.87
CA ARG A 174 11.72 -0.66 7.09
C ARG A 174 12.20 0.79 7.04
N CYS A 175 12.78 1.22 5.92
CA CYS A 175 13.27 2.59 5.75
C CYS A 175 12.13 3.60 5.94
N PHE A 176 11.00 3.37 5.26
CA PHE A 176 9.80 4.20 5.40
C PHE A 176 9.29 4.26 6.85
N LEU A 177 9.19 3.12 7.54
CA LEU A 177 8.71 3.07 8.91
C LEU A 177 9.65 3.82 9.88
N VAL A 178 10.96 3.74 9.66
CA VAL A 178 11.96 4.49 10.44
C VAL A 178 11.79 5.99 10.23
N GLU A 179 11.70 6.44 8.97
CA GLU A 179 11.47 7.85 8.64
C GLU A 179 10.14 8.37 9.20
N LEU A 180 9.09 7.54 9.16
CA LEU A 180 7.80 7.88 9.72
C LEU A 180 7.87 8.00 11.25
N LYS A 181 8.59 7.09 11.93
CA LYS A 181 8.76 7.13 13.38
C LYS A 181 9.43 8.43 13.84
N LEU A 182 10.42 8.94 13.09
CA LEU A 182 11.13 10.18 13.41
C LEU A 182 10.22 11.41 13.49
N LYS A 183 9.02 11.37 12.89
CA LYS A 183 8.04 12.47 12.95
C LYS A 183 7.26 12.52 14.28
N TYR A 184 7.41 11.52 15.14
CA TYR A 184 6.69 11.41 16.41
C TYR A 184 7.68 11.37 17.57
N ALA A 185 7.33 12.04 18.67
CA ALA A 185 8.13 11.98 19.89
C ALA A 185 8.11 10.57 20.50
N ASP A 186 9.25 10.15 21.05
CA ASP A 186 9.34 8.87 21.76
C ASP A 186 8.37 8.83 22.95
N GLY A 187 7.73 7.67 23.15
CA GLY A 187 6.68 7.49 24.15
C GLY A 187 5.25 7.72 23.67
N GLN A 188 5.06 8.36 22.50
CA GLN A 188 3.73 8.42 21.89
C GLN A 188 3.26 7.02 21.45
N ALA A 189 1.97 6.73 21.62
CA ALA A 189 1.39 5.44 21.24
C ALA A 189 1.68 5.06 19.77
N ILE A 190 1.72 6.05 18.88
CA ILE A 190 2.08 5.88 17.46
C ILE A 190 3.54 5.45 17.31
N ALA A 191 4.49 6.13 17.97
CA ALA A 191 5.91 5.78 17.92
C ALA A 191 6.17 4.36 18.48
N THR A 192 5.47 3.98 19.54
CA THR A 192 5.51 2.61 20.10
C THR A 192 4.97 1.58 19.11
N LYS A 193 3.85 1.87 18.42
CA LYS A 193 3.29 1.00 17.39
C LYS A 193 4.24 0.84 16.20
N LEU A 194 4.82 1.93 15.72
CA LEU A 194 5.80 1.92 14.63
C LEU A 194 7.05 1.10 15.00
N SER A 195 7.54 1.22 16.24
CA SER A 195 8.68 0.42 16.72
C SER A 195 8.39 -1.09 16.64
N LYS A 196 7.20 -1.54 17.08
CA LYS A 196 6.79 -2.94 16.95
C LYS A 196 6.69 -3.42 15.50
N GLN A 197 6.25 -2.55 14.59
CA GLN A 197 6.20 -2.87 13.15
C GLN A 197 7.61 -3.01 12.57
N ILE A 198 8.52 -2.09 12.91
CA ILE A 198 9.94 -2.16 12.52
C ILE A 198 10.54 -3.49 12.99
N ASP A 199 10.33 -3.88 14.25
CA ASP A 199 10.84 -5.16 14.78
C ASP A 199 10.32 -6.38 14.00
N LYS A 200 9.04 -6.35 13.59
CA LYS A 200 8.44 -7.42 12.79
C LYS A 200 9.08 -7.51 11.41
N VAL A 201 9.31 -6.37 10.76
CA VAL A 201 9.99 -6.31 9.46
C VAL A 201 11.44 -6.80 9.60
N VAL A 202 12.17 -6.38 10.64
CA VAL A 202 13.55 -6.84 10.90
C VAL A 202 13.63 -8.36 11.09
N LYS A 203 12.70 -8.95 11.85
CA LYS A 203 12.62 -10.42 11.99
C LYS A 203 12.38 -11.11 10.65
N SER A 204 11.53 -10.52 9.80
CA SER A 204 11.25 -11.05 8.46
C SER A 204 12.48 -10.93 7.53
N ILE A 205 13.18 -9.80 7.56
CA ILE A 205 14.46 -9.59 6.84
C ILE A 205 15.45 -10.67 7.26
N ASN A 206 15.68 -10.89 8.56
CA ASN A 206 16.63 -11.89 9.04
C ASN A 206 16.25 -13.31 8.57
N LYS A 207 14.95 -13.66 8.61
CA LYS A 207 14.48 -14.95 8.12
C LYS A 207 14.77 -15.14 6.62
N THR A 208 14.40 -14.16 5.80
CA THR A 208 14.62 -14.22 4.34
C THR A 208 16.11 -14.16 4.00
N LEU A 209 16.91 -13.39 4.75
CA LEU A 209 18.36 -13.33 4.59
C LEU A 209 19.01 -14.70 4.84
N SER A 210 18.58 -15.43 5.86
CA SER A 210 19.04 -16.82 6.09
C SER A 210 18.70 -17.74 4.92
N GLU A 211 17.53 -17.57 4.30
CA GLU A 211 17.15 -18.36 3.11
C GLU A 211 18.03 -18.01 1.90
N VAL A 212 18.36 -16.73 1.67
CA VAL A 212 19.26 -16.30 0.59
C VAL A 212 20.67 -16.81 0.84
N ASN A 213 21.20 -16.64 2.05
CA ASN A 213 22.55 -17.07 2.41
C ASN A 213 22.71 -18.60 2.35
N GLY A 214 21.62 -19.36 2.53
CA GLY A 214 21.61 -20.81 2.30
C GLY A 214 21.77 -21.22 0.84
N LEU A 215 21.59 -20.30 -0.12
CA LEU A 215 21.83 -20.52 -1.55
C LEU A 215 23.21 -20.02 -2.01
N LEU A 216 23.95 -19.34 -1.13
CA LEU A 216 25.23 -18.73 -1.45
C LEU A 216 26.40 -19.55 -0.85
N PRO A 217 27.57 -19.54 -1.50
CA PRO A 217 28.81 -19.97 -0.88
C PRO A 217 29.08 -19.21 0.43
N VAL A 218 29.75 -19.85 1.39
CA VAL A 218 30.03 -19.27 2.71
C VAL A 218 30.80 -17.95 2.62
N ASP A 219 31.70 -17.83 1.64
CA ASP A 219 32.51 -16.65 1.34
C ASP A 219 31.74 -15.49 0.70
N LYS A 220 30.49 -15.72 0.26
CA LYS A 220 29.64 -14.73 -0.45
C LYS A 220 28.35 -14.42 0.29
N GLN A 221 28.26 -14.75 1.58
CA GLN A 221 27.05 -14.46 2.36
C GLN A 221 26.82 -12.96 2.51
N ILE A 222 25.57 -12.56 2.34
CA ILE A 222 25.12 -11.17 2.46
C ILE A 222 24.97 -10.84 3.93
N LEU A 223 25.50 -9.69 4.33
CA LEU A 223 25.38 -9.20 5.70
C LEU A 223 24.06 -8.47 5.90
N TYR A 224 23.52 -8.53 7.14
CA TYR A 224 22.30 -7.81 7.48
C TYR A 224 22.40 -6.30 7.23
N VAL A 225 23.58 -5.71 7.46
CA VAL A 225 23.82 -4.27 7.28
C VAL A 225 23.60 -3.85 5.83
N GLU A 226 23.98 -4.69 4.88
CA GLU A 226 23.79 -4.47 3.44
C GLU A 226 22.34 -4.76 3.03
N ALA A 227 21.74 -5.82 3.59
CA ALA A 227 20.38 -6.23 3.29
C ALA A 227 19.32 -5.21 3.73
N LYS A 228 19.52 -4.54 4.88
CA LYS A 228 18.55 -3.58 5.43
C LYS A 228 18.50 -2.24 4.70
N ASP A 229 19.48 -1.96 3.83
CA ASP A 229 19.58 -0.72 3.08
C ASP A 229 19.03 -0.92 1.66
N PRO A 230 17.85 -0.37 1.31
CA PRO A 230 17.30 -0.51 -0.03
C PRO A 230 18.18 0.10 -1.14
N LYS A 231 19.12 1.00 -0.79
CA LYS A 231 20.06 1.61 -1.74
C LYS A 231 21.35 0.81 -1.91
N SER A 232 21.48 -0.32 -1.22
CA SER A 232 22.64 -1.20 -1.33
C SER A 232 22.86 -1.66 -2.77
N SER A 233 24.13 -1.76 -3.19
CA SER A 233 24.50 -2.33 -4.49
C SER A 233 24.05 -3.78 -4.67
N LEU A 234 23.65 -4.46 -3.58
CA LEU A 234 23.00 -5.77 -3.61
C LEU A 234 21.77 -5.79 -4.54
N TYR A 235 21.05 -4.67 -4.63
CA TYR A 235 19.80 -4.54 -5.38
C TYR A 235 19.99 -3.86 -6.74
N SER A 236 21.23 -3.68 -7.20
CA SER A 236 21.53 -2.99 -8.46
C SER A 236 20.94 -3.68 -9.70
N THR A 237 20.81 -5.01 -9.68
CA THR A 237 20.13 -5.78 -10.75
C THR A 237 18.60 -5.67 -10.70
N MET A 238 18.04 -5.15 -9.61
CA MET A 238 16.60 -4.92 -9.44
C MET A 238 16.18 -3.50 -9.79
N THR A 239 17.15 -2.58 -9.93
CA THR A 239 16.92 -1.20 -10.39
C THR A 239 17.31 -1.13 -11.86
N ASP A 240 16.34 -1.34 -12.75
CA ASP A 240 16.61 -1.25 -14.19
C ASP A 240 17.07 0.17 -14.57
N GLY A 241 18.29 0.24 -15.12
CA GLY A 241 18.58 0.83 -16.41
C GLY A 241 18.30 2.31 -16.63
N GLY A 242 19.38 3.10 -16.66
CA GLY A 242 19.62 4.15 -17.66
C GLY A 242 18.43 5.01 -18.07
N THR A 243 17.93 5.83 -17.16
CA THR A 243 16.91 6.81 -17.49
C THR A 243 17.45 8.22 -17.46
N THR A 244 17.07 9.03 -18.45
CA THR A 244 17.55 10.41 -18.67
C THR A 244 17.23 11.35 -17.51
N VAL A 245 16.27 10.96 -16.66
CA VAL A 245 15.83 11.70 -15.47
C VAL A 245 16.07 10.82 -14.24
N PRO A 246 16.77 11.29 -13.19
CA PRO A 246 17.01 10.52 -11.98
C PRO A 246 15.72 10.03 -11.30
N ALA A 247 15.71 8.80 -10.79
CA ALA A 247 14.53 8.19 -10.15
C ALA A 247 13.96 9.01 -8.99
N THR A 248 14.82 9.66 -8.19
CA THR A 248 14.41 10.56 -7.12
C THR A 248 13.62 11.76 -7.63
N LEU A 249 14.02 12.31 -8.79
CA LEU A 249 13.35 13.45 -9.41
C LEU A 249 12.03 13.02 -10.06
N ARG A 250 11.99 11.86 -10.73
CA ARG A 250 10.73 11.25 -11.21
C ARG A 250 9.73 11.08 -10.07
N ARG A 251 10.16 10.50 -8.95
CA ARG A 251 9.30 10.28 -7.79
C ARG A 251 8.76 11.60 -7.22
N GLN A 252 9.60 12.62 -7.12
CA GLN A 252 9.18 13.96 -6.69
C GLN A 252 8.11 14.55 -7.62
N ILE A 253 8.26 14.40 -8.94
CA ILE A 253 7.29 14.88 -9.94
C ILE A 253 5.97 14.09 -9.83
N ILE A 254 6.05 12.77 -9.66
CA ILE A 254 4.87 11.90 -9.44
C ILE A 254 4.11 12.35 -8.19
N ASP A 255 4.80 12.56 -7.07
CA ASP A 255 4.19 12.96 -5.81
C ASP A 255 3.53 14.34 -5.92
N LEU A 256 4.20 15.32 -6.55
CA LEU A 256 3.63 16.65 -6.82
C LEU A 256 2.40 16.59 -7.75
N SER A 257 2.44 15.77 -8.80
CA SER A 257 1.32 15.54 -9.70
C SER A 257 0.11 14.92 -8.97
N CYS A 258 0.35 13.90 -8.14
CA CYS A 258 -0.69 13.28 -7.32
C CYS A 258 -1.30 14.27 -6.32
N LEU A 259 -0.47 15.08 -5.67
CA LEU A 259 -0.94 16.11 -4.75
C LEU A 259 -1.77 17.18 -5.46
N SER A 260 -1.33 17.64 -6.65
CA SER A 260 -2.09 18.60 -7.48
C SER A 260 -3.50 18.08 -7.76
N LYS A 261 -3.61 16.83 -8.24
CA LYS A 261 -4.90 16.19 -8.52
C LYS A 261 -5.79 16.10 -7.27
N ARG A 262 -5.22 15.76 -6.11
CA ARG A 262 -5.97 15.72 -4.84
C ARG A 262 -6.46 17.10 -4.42
N CYS A 263 -5.67 18.15 -4.61
CA CYS A 263 -6.10 19.51 -4.33
C CYS A 263 -7.22 19.97 -5.29
N GLU A 264 -7.19 19.58 -6.56
CA GLU A 264 -8.28 19.81 -7.52
C GLU A 264 -9.57 19.09 -7.09
N GLU A 265 -9.48 17.81 -6.74
CA GLU A 265 -10.60 17.02 -6.21
C GLU A 265 -11.21 17.68 -4.97
N GLU A 266 -10.39 18.07 -3.98
CA GLU A 266 -10.83 18.75 -2.76
C GLU A 266 -11.48 20.10 -3.07
N THR A 267 -10.90 20.88 -3.97
CA THR A 267 -11.45 22.18 -4.39
C THR A 267 -12.84 22.01 -5.03
N ASN A 268 -13.02 20.99 -5.87
CA ASN A 268 -14.30 20.68 -6.50
C ASN A 268 -15.35 20.22 -5.48
N MET A 269 -14.97 19.36 -4.54
CA MET A 269 -15.84 18.94 -3.44
C MET A 269 -16.27 20.12 -2.57
N LEU A 270 -15.33 21.01 -2.22
CA LEU A 270 -15.64 22.19 -1.41
C LEU A 270 -16.58 23.16 -2.13
N LYS A 271 -16.40 23.39 -3.44
CA LYS A 271 -17.35 24.18 -4.25
C LYS A 271 -18.74 23.56 -4.25
N GLU A 272 -18.83 22.24 -4.37
CA GLU A 272 -20.09 21.52 -4.32
C GLU A 272 -20.77 21.67 -2.95
N GLU A 273 -20.05 21.48 -1.86
CA GLU A 273 -20.58 21.67 -0.50
C GLU A 273 -20.99 23.11 -0.23
N MET A 274 -20.25 24.10 -0.74
CA MET A 274 -20.66 25.50 -0.69
C MET A 274 -21.97 25.76 -1.44
N ARG A 275 -22.12 25.20 -2.65
CA ARG A 275 -23.37 25.31 -3.42
C ARG A 275 -24.53 24.70 -2.66
N ARG A 276 -24.36 23.51 -2.08
CA ARG A 276 -25.38 22.85 -1.25
C ARG A 276 -25.78 23.69 -0.05
N LEU A 277 -24.81 24.29 0.65
CA LEU A 277 -25.10 25.19 1.75
C LEU A 277 -25.92 26.39 1.28
N VAL A 278 -25.53 27.03 0.17
CA VAL A 278 -26.26 28.17 -0.39
C VAL A 278 -27.68 27.76 -0.78
N SER A 279 -27.87 26.64 -1.47
CA SER A 279 -29.21 26.14 -1.83
C SER A 279 -30.07 25.83 -0.60
N PHE A 280 -29.47 25.22 0.43
CA PHE A 280 -30.15 24.96 1.70
C PHE A 280 -30.61 26.25 2.36
N ILE A 281 -29.76 27.28 2.43
CA ILE A 281 -30.10 28.58 3.02
C ILE A 281 -31.25 29.25 2.25
N HIS A 282 -31.19 29.27 0.91
CA HIS A 282 -32.28 29.81 0.10
C HIS A 282 -33.59 29.07 0.32
N GLU A 283 -33.54 27.74 0.45
CA GLU A 283 -34.73 26.94 0.74
C GLU A 283 -35.30 27.26 2.13
N GLN A 284 -34.46 27.45 3.15
CA GLN A 284 -34.92 27.88 4.47
C GLN A 284 -35.56 29.27 4.42
N ILE A 285 -34.97 30.23 3.70
CA ILE A 285 -35.55 31.57 3.51
C ILE A 285 -36.91 31.45 2.82
N ARG A 286 -37.01 30.67 1.73
CA ARG A 286 -38.25 30.44 1.00
C ARG A 286 -39.36 29.88 1.89
N LEU A 287 -39.04 28.90 2.73
CA LEU A 287 -40.01 28.32 3.67
C LEU A 287 -40.47 29.32 4.74
N ILE A 288 -39.56 30.19 5.20
CA ILE A 288 -39.91 31.27 6.14
C ILE A 288 -40.85 32.29 5.45
N ASP A 289 -40.52 32.71 4.22
CA ASP A 289 -41.34 33.65 3.45
C ASP A 289 -42.74 33.07 3.17
N GLU A 290 -42.82 31.82 2.70
CA GLU A 290 -44.09 31.10 2.49
C GLU A 290 -44.92 31.04 3.78
N TYR A 291 -44.28 30.75 4.92
CA TYR A 291 -44.96 30.71 6.21
C TYR A 291 -45.48 32.09 6.61
N VAL A 292 -44.67 33.14 6.48
CA VAL A 292 -45.04 34.52 6.78
C VAL A 292 -46.22 34.97 5.91
N ASP A 293 -46.25 34.58 4.64
CA ASP A 293 -47.36 34.90 3.73
C ASP A 293 -48.68 34.21 4.12
N THR A 294 -48.62 33.08 4.84
CA THR A 294 -49.82 32.40 5.37
C THR A 294 -50.37 33.02 6.66
N LEU A 295 -49.60 33.90 7.32
CA LEU A 295 -50.00 34.52 8.57
C LEU A 295 -51.03 35.63 8.31
N GLN A 296 -52.21 35.52 8.93
CA GLN A 296 -53.22 36.57 8.87
C GLN A 296 -52.73 37.83 9.60
N PRO A 297 -52.74 39.01 8.95
CA PRO A 297 -52.19 40.25 9.51
C PRO A 297 -53.01 40.82 10.67
N ASP A 298 -54.27 40.39 10.81
CA ASP A 298 -55.23 40.95 11.78
C ASP A 298 -55.07 40.36 13.19
N VAL A 299 -54.21 39.35 13.35
CA VAL A 299 -53.89 38.75 14.65
C VAL A 299 -52.63 39.42 15.22
N PRO A 300 -52.69 40.10 16.39
CA PRO A 300 -51.55 40.82 16.96
C PRO A 300 -50.29 39.95 17.16
N LEU A 301 -50.48 38.66 17.49
CA LEU A 301 -49.40 37.68 17.61
C LEU A 301 -48.70 37.43 16.26
N ASN A 302 -49.46 37.34 15.17
CA ASN A 302 -48.94 37.14 13.83
C ASN A 302 -48.20 38.38 13.32
N ALA A 303 -48.71 39.58 13.62
CA ALA A 303 -48.03 40.84 13.31
C ALA A 303 -46.65 40.93 13.99
N GLY A 304 -46.57 40.50 15.27
CA GLY A 304 -45.30 40.39 15.99
C GLY A 304 -44.36 39.33 15.43
N LEU A 305 -44.89 38.16 15.04
CA LEU A 305 -44.09 37.08 14.45
C LEU A 305 -43.52 37.47 13.08
N THR A 306 -44.32 38.12 12.24
CA THR A 306 -43.91 38.65 10.94
C THR A 306 -42.83 39.72 11.08
N ALA A 307 -42.89 40.57 12.11
CA ALA A 307 -41.87 41.57 12.40
C ALA A 307 -40.53 40.98 12.89
N CYS A 308 -40.54 39.76 13.44
CA CYS A 308 -39.32 39.06 13.87
C CYS A 308 -38.68 38.22 12.77
N LEU A 309 -39.43 37.85 11.72
CA LEU A 309 -38.99 36.97 10.63
C LEU A 309 -38.61 37.72 9.35
N LYS A 310 -39.05 38.98 9.19
CA LYS A 310 -38.61 39.91 8.14
C LYS A 310 -37.44 40.78 8.61
#